data_AF-A0A349VZP7-F1
#
_entry.id   AF-A0A349VZP7-F1
#
_cell.length_a   1.000
_cell.length_b   1.000
_cell.length_c   1.000
_cell.angle_alpha   90.00
_cell.angle_beta   90.00
_cell.angle_gamma   90.00
#
_symmetry.space_group_name_H-M   'P 1'
#
loop_
_entity.id
_entity.type
_entity.pdbx_description
1 polymer ?
#
loop_
_entity_poly.entity_id
_entity_poly.type
_entity_poly.pdbx_seq_one_letter_code
_entity_poly.pdbx_strand_id
1 'polypeptide(L)'
;MINFIETNNLVMKLSLLTFFSFFFLSFVTAQTSAEKTLKIDPNDWIMQKLANAKVKKNLVSYKNNFFQFDTVRVIGFIEDYRPALEFTSGIIYSSNELTREDYPTTVQVYPDGRFEASYLATNPKTGYIKFKNNHFKFYIEPGQTLALRFKVTADQNLALTGFEGPLAVENQQLGGFDWENNQRAFYQGMERRLKEQPILAIKKQLLASWDSVQNEVNGRLKKSDFSPKVKNLINTEVALMYAVQLMDLQMYRASFLRSNPENKFLSEPLPTDYFDFIARLDLNDPAILGQNEFSTFINRFEYSTLFSRNAYYDALNSQRKGNLYLVLDSANRKSNPTIANTLVSEVAKLRTLQSRLNDAADTAGITKTTEQLLAVLTNKDLRYEAFQLADRVKKSKNGYLLPHTNAATIFKSMTDKYRGKVVVVDFWAQWCGPCRSGIESSQGKRLKLKDNPNLVFMFVTDSEGTPDMEFYKDYIVKNSMFESYRVSADEYRALRELFKFNGIPRYVLMDPDGRIRNDDFQLHNLTIELPKNYPQLFTHQLMQGIN
;
A
#
# COMPACT_ATOMS: atom_id res chain seq x y z
N MET A 1 -43.22 5.59 17.97
CA MET A 1 -43.26 6.58 19.07
C MET A 1 -41.87 6.57 19.69
N ILE A 2 -40.94 7.43 19.26
CA ILE A 2 -40.77 8.83 19.68
C ILE A 2 -40.45 8.94 21.19
N ASN A 3 -39.16 9.22 21.45
CA ASN A 3 -38.55 10.04 22.51
C ASN A 3 -38.62 9.58 23.97
N PHE A 4 -37.64 9.81 24.87
CA PHE A 4 -36.23 10.29 24.94
C PHE A 4 -35.96 10.26 26.48
N ILE A 5 -34.77 10.03 27.06
CA ILE A 5 -33.76 11.06 27.43
C ILE A 5 -32.68 10.37 28.31
N GLU A 6 -31.42 10.57 27.88
CA GLU A 6 -30.20 10.94 28.63
C GLU A 6 -29.88 10.31 30.00
N THR A 7 -28.67 9.75 30.13
CA THR A 7 -27.48 10.47 30.64
C THR A 7 -26.27 9.53 30.62
N ASN A 8 -25.23 9.91 29.88
CA ASN A 8 -23.80 9.76 30.19
C ASN A 8 -22.98 10.06 28.93
N ASN A 9 -23.01 11.34 28.53
CA ASN A 9 -22.10 11.92 27.56
C ASN A 9 -21.02 12.69 28.32
N LEU A 10 -19.93 12.01 28.67
CA LEU A 10 -18.65 12.65 28.94
C LEU A 10 -17.54 11.65 28.60
N VAL A 11 -16.79 11.96 27.53
CA VAL A 11 -15.47 11.44 27.09
C VAL A 11 -15.50 11.13 25.58
N MET A 12 -14.63 11.86 24.86
CA MET A 12 -14.30 11.73 23.42
C MET A 12 -15.35 12.16 22.39
N LYS A 13 -15.72 13.45 22.41
CA LYS A 13 -15.90 14.20 21.16
C LYS A 13 -14.52 14.69 20.70
N LEU A 14 -13.80 13.89 19.91
CA LEU A 14 -12.80 14.42 18.98
C LEU A 14 -13.45 14.47 17.60
N SER A 15 -13.62 15.68 17.08
CA SER A 15 -14.29 15.97 15.82
C SER A 15 -13.55 15.37 14.63
N LEU A 16 -14.23 14.49 13.90
CA LEU A 16 -13.85 14.00 12.56
C LEU A 16 -13.87 15.10 11.45
N LEU A 17 -14.09 16.37 11.80
CA LEU A 17 -14.08 17.50 10.87
C LEU A 17 -12.69 18.14 10.64
N THR A 18 -11.65 17.71 11.35
CA THR A 18 -10.27 18.19 11.14
C THR A 18 -9.48 17.37 10.12
N PHE A 19 -10.11 16.45 9.38
CA PHE A 19 -9.42 15.63 8.37
C PHE A 19 -9.24 16.31 7.01
N PHE A 20 -9.78 17.53 6.83
CA PHE A 20 -9.61 18.33 5.60
C PHE A 20 -9.08 19.76 5.84
N SER A 21 -8.83 20.18 7.09
CA SER A 21 -8.56 21.59 7.41
C SER A 21 -7.24 21.85 8.13
N PHE A 22 -6.34 20.87 8.25
CA PHE A 22 -4.98 21.08 8.80
C PHE A 22 -3.84 20.88 7.79
N PHE A 23 -4.15 20.89 6.48
CA PHE A 23 -3.16 20.94 5.39
C PHE A 23 -2.96 22.34 4.79
N PHE A 24 -3.39 23.39 5.50
CA PHE A 24 -3.23 24.78 5.07
C PHE A 24 -2.44 25.57 6.08
N LEU A 25 -1.10 25.55 5.97
CA LEU A 25 -0.21 26.68 6.29
C LEU A 25 1.25 26.31 6.01
N SER A 26 1.60 26.35 4.72
CA SER A 26 2.95 26.76 4.28
C SER A 26 2.94 26.96 2.77
N PHE A 27 2.23 27.99 2.31
CA PHE A 27 2.51 28.62 1.02
C PHE A 27 2.44 30.14 1.21
N VAL A 28 3.60 30.73 1.47
CA VAL A 28 3.88 32.11 1.10
C VAL A 28 5.02 32.06 0.10
N THR A 29 4.76 32.70 -1.02
CA THR A 29 5.64 33.10 -2.10
C THR A 29 7.12 33.21 -1.72
N ALA A 30 7.98 32.49 -2.42
CA ALA A 30 9.40 32.79 -2.48
C ALA A 30 9.84 32.89 -3.94
N GLN A 31 9.48 33.99 -4.58
CA GLN A 31 10.30 34.55 -5.65
C GLN A 31 10.25 36.08 -5.58
N THR A 32 11.44 36.65 -5.47
CA THR A 32 11.78 38.09 -5.52
C THR A 32 11.51 38.95 -4.28
N SER A 33 12.20 38.66 -3.18
CA SER A 33 12.83 39.71 -2.37
C SER A 33 14.08 39.13 -1.70
N ALA A 34 15.20 39.85 -1.81
CA ALA A 34 16.45 39.52 -1.13
C ALA A 34 16.33 39.89 0.36
N GLU A 35 15.43 39.23 1.09
CA GLU A 35 15.54 39.17 2.54
C GLU A 35 16.60 38.12 2.87
N LYS A 36 17.56 38.48 3.74
CA LYS A 36 18.50 37.53 4.35
C LYS A 36 17.66 36.41 4.98
N THR A 37 17.52 35.29 4.27
CA THR A 37 16.91 34.09 4.80
C THR A 37 17.73 33.70 6.03
N LEU A 38 17.10 33.77 7.21
CA LEU A 38 17.70 33.34 8.45
C LEU A 38 18.23 31.92 8.23
N LYS A 39 19.54 31.71 8.41
CA LYS A 39 20.13 30.39 8.29
C LYS A 39 19.59 29.55 9.45
N ILE A 40 18.62 28.69 9.16
CA ILE A 40 18.01 27.81 10.15
C ILE A 40 19.06 26.77 10.53
N ASP A 41 19.42 26.71 11.81
CA ASP A 41 20.24 25.60 12.32
C ASP A 41 19.38 24.32 12.29
N PRO A 42 19.78 23.28 11.53
CA PRO A 42 19.02 22.04 11.44
C PRO A 42 18.84 21.32 12.77
N ASN A 43 19.80 21.43 13.69
CA ASN A 43 19.73 20.82 15.01
C ASN A 43 18.66 21.52 15.86
N ASP A 44 18.69 22.85 15.92
CA ASP A 44 17.67 23.62 16.64
C ASP A 44 16.28 23.37 16.07
N TRP A 45 16.17 23.28 14.73
CA TRP A 45 14.93 22.96 14.06
C TRP A 45 14.41 21.57 14.43
N ILE A 46 15.25 20.53 14.37
CA ILE A 46 14.87 19.16 14.77
C ILE A 46 14.46 19.14 16.25
N MET A 47 15.26 19.74 17.13
CA MET A 47 14.94 19.82 18.56
C MET A 47 13.59 20.50 18.81
N GLN A 48 13.30 21.62 18.14
CA GLN A 48 12.03 22.32 18.26
C GLN A 48 10.85 21.47 17.75
N LYS A 49 11.00 20.80 16.61
CA LYS A 49 9.96 19.92 16.04
C LYS A 49 9.70 18.73 16.96
N LEU A 50 10.75 18.11 17.48
CA LEU A 50 10.65 17.03 18.45
C LEU A 50 10.03 17.51 19.76
N ALA A 51 10.35 18.71 20.26
CA ALA A 51 9.75 19.31 21.45
C ALA A 51 8.25 19.60 21.26
N ASN A 52 7.80 19.92 20.05
CA ASN A 52 6.39 20.16 19.72
C ASN A 52 5.59 18.88 19.38
N ALA A 53 6.23 17.71 19.29
CA ALA A 53 5.53 16.45 18.99
C ALA A 53 4.48 16.11 20.07
N LYS A 54 3.26 15.74 19.66
CA LYS A 54 2.15 15.44 20.59
C LYS A 54 2.41 14.21 21.44
N VAL A 55 2.93 13.14 20.82
CA VAL A 55 3.21 11.88 21.50
C VAL A 55 4.69 11.80 21.83
N LYS A 56 5.00 11.64 23.13
CA LYS A 56 6.37 11.56 23.65
C LYS A 56 6.76 10.17 24.16
N LYS A 57 5.78 9.29 24.35
CA LYS A 57 5.97 7.95 24.91
C LYS A 57 5.74 6.92 23.83
N ASN A 58 6.59 5.91 23.82
CA ASN A 58 6.46 4.76 22.92
C ASN A 58 5.53 3.73 23.55
N LEU A 59 4.93 2.90 22.72
CA LEU A 59 4.25 1.70 23.19
C LEU A 59 5.28 0.76 23.83
N VAL A 60 5.00 0.31 25.05
CA VAL A 60 5.82 -0.68 25.75
C VAL A 60 5.55 -2.09 25.22
N SER A 61 4.32 -2.34 24.76
CA SER A 61 3.89 -3.58 24.11
C SER A 61 2.69 -3.33 23.20
N TYR A 62 2.30 -4.33 22.41
CA TYR A 62 1.17 -4.26 21.48
C TYR A 62 -0.14 -4.82 22.04
N LYS A 63 -0.20 -5.15 23.33
CA LYS A 63 -1.40 -5.74 23.95
C LYS A 63 -2.61 -4.80 23.90
N ASN A 64 -2.36 -3.50 24.02
CA ASN A 64 -3.36 -2.44 23.92
C ASN A 64 -2.84 -1.37 22.96
N ASN A 65 -3.75 -0.59 22.37
CA ASN A 65 -3.39 0.60 21.58
C ASN A 65 -2.56 0.31 20.32
N PHE A 66 -2.59 -0.92 19.80
CA PHE A 66 -1.90 -1.24 18.55
C PHE A 66 -2.56 -0.55 17.36
N PHE A 67 -3.89 -0.60 17.26
CA PHE A 67 -4.63 0.12 16.24
C PHE A 67 -4.96 1.53 16.74
N GLN A 68 -4.16 2.50 16.31
CA GLN A 68 -4.37 3.92 16.56
C GLN A 68 -4.24 4.64 15.23
N PHE A 69 -5.31 5.30 14.81
CA PHE A 69 -5.36 6.05 13.56
C PHE A 69 -4.91 7.48 13.86
N ASP A 70 -3.63 7.76 13.66
CA ASP A 70 -3.08 9.09 13.89
C ASP A 70 -1.98 9.42 12.88
N THR A 71 -1.73 10.70 12.72
CA THR A 71 -0.70 11.21 11.82
C THR A 71 0.67 11.01 12.45
N VAL A 72 1.55 10.35 11.72
CA VAL A 72 2.97 10.30 12.06
C VAL A 72 3.72 11.38 11.31
N ARG A 73 4.85 11.81 11.86
CA ARG A 73 5.73 12.80 11.22
C ARG A 73 7.14 12.24 11.12
N VAL A 74 7.67 12.26 9.91
CA VAL A 74 9.07 11.94 9.64
C VAL A 74 9.76 13.25 9.26
N ILE A 75 10.76 13.64 10.03
CA ILE A 75 11.57 14.83 9.75
C ILE A 75 13.03 14.44 9.63
N GLY A 76 13.86 15.36 9.16
CA GLY A 76 15.29 15.15 9.27
C GLY A 76 16.13 16.15 8.51
N PHE A 77 17.40 15.80 8.40
CA PHE A 77 18.42 16.63 7.79
C PHE A 77 19.42 15.77 7.01
N ILE A 78 19.78 16.24 5.82
CA ILE A 78 20.82 15.67 4.98
C ILE A 78 22.03 16.61 5.01
N GLU A 79 23.06 16.23 5.77
CA GLU A 79 24.33 16.95 5.84
C GLU A 79 25.00 16.98 4.46
N ASP A 80 25.56 18.13 4.10
CA ASP A 80 26.21 18.41 2.81
C ASP A 80 25.30 18.34 1.57
N TYR A 81 23.98 18.34 1.78
CA TYR A 81 23.01 18.37 0.68
C TYR A 81 23.11 19.64 -0.16
N ARG A 82 22.95 19.45 -1.48
CA ARG A 82 22.81 20.54 -2.46
C ARG A 82 21.74 20.12 -3.47
N PRO A 83 20.89 21.03 -3.96
CA PRO A 83 19.89 20.71 -4.99
C PRO A 83 20.47 20.07 -6.27
N ALA A 84 21.75 20.31 -6.55
CA ALA A 84 22.48 19.69 -7.65
C ALA A 84 22.67 18.16 -7.53
N LEU A 85 22.31 17.53 -6.41
CA LEU A 85 22.29 16.06 -6.24
C LEU A 85 21.13 15.38 -6.99
N GLU A 86 20.39 16.15 -7.79
CA GLU A 86 19.35 15.70 -8.75
C GLU A 86 18.08 15.13 -8.11
N PHE A 87 17.80 15.47 -6.85
CA PHE A 87 16.48 15.22 -6.27
C PHE A 87 16.08 16.35 -5.32
N THR A 88 14.85 16.85 -5.45
CA THR A 88 14.26 17.82 -4.51
C THR A 88 13.15 17.20 -3.66
N SER A 89 12.78 15.95 -3.96
CA SER A 89 11.86 15.17 -3.15
C SER A 89 12.29 13.71 -3.00
N GLY A 90 11.78 13.07 -1.97
CA GLY A 90 11.74 11.62 -1.79
C GLY A 90 10.30 11.12 -1.70
N ILE A 91 10.13 9.85 -1.34
CA ILE A 91 8.81 9.28 -1.11
C ILE A 91 8.85 8.24 0.02
N ILE A 92 7.81 8.23 0.84
CA ILE A 92 7.52 7.14 1.78
C ILE A 92 6.35 6.35 1.20
N TYR A 93 6.58 5.06 0.93
CA TYR A 93 5.51 4.15 0.57
C TYR A 93 4.87 3.63 1.85
N SER A 94 3.60 3.97 2.05
CA SER A 94 2.84 3.50 3.20
C SER A 94 1.48 2.98 2.74
N SER A 95 0.97 1.97 3.41
CA SER A 95 -0.35 1.40 3.13
C SER A 95 -1.11 1.15 4.45
N ASN A 96 -2.42 1.07 4.33
CA ASN A 96 -3.32 0.50 5.33
C ASN A 96 -3.59 -0.95 4.96
N GLU A 97 -2.85 -1.86 5.59
CA GLU A 97 -2.95 -3.29 5.31
C GLU A 97 -4.30 -3.90 5.74
N LEU A 98 -5.11 -3.18 6.50
CA LEU A 98 -6.45 -3.62 6.87
C LEU A 98 -7.45 -3.47 5.71
N THR A 99 -7.27 -2.45 4.88
CA THR A 99 -8.24 -2.06 3.84
C THR A 99 -7.68 -2.03 2.43
N ARG A 100 -6.37 -2.31 2.25
CA ARG A 100 -5.64 -2.24 0.97
C ARG A 100 -5.60 -0.84 0.35
N GLU A 101 -5.74 0.19 1.18
CA GLU A 101 -5.56 1.57 0.74
C GLU A 101 -4.09 1.96 0.84
N ASP A 102 -3.56 2.54 -0.23
CA ASP A 102 -2.22 3.12 -0.25
C ASP A 102 -2.24 4.58 0.19
N TYR A 103 -1.15 5.02 0.81
CA TYR A 103 -0.92 6.39 1.25
C TYR A 103 0.56 6.76 1.00
N PRO A 104 1.03 6.74 -0.27
CA PRO A 104 2.34 7.28 -0.59
C PRO A 104 2.40 8.73 -0.15
N THR A 105 3.54 9.14 0.39
CA THR A 105 3.74 10.50 0.89
C THR A 105 5.02 11.07 0.32
N THR A 106 4.91 12.20 -0.37
CA THR A 106 6.06 12.92 -0.88
C THR A 106 6.85 13.50 0.29
N VAL A 107 8.16 13.31 0.25
CA VAL A 107 9.08 13.90 1.23
C VAL A 107 9.72 15.10 0.59
N GLN A 108 9.35 16.30 1.00
CA GLN A 108 9.99 17.52 0.47
C GLN A 108 11.38 17.67 1.08
N VAL A 109 12.39 17.91 0.24
CA VAL A 109 13.74 18.29 0.67
C VAL A 109 13.92 19.79 0.43
N TYR A 110 14.24 20.52 1.48
CA TYR A 110 14.53 21.96 1.42
C TYR A 110 15.93 22.20 0.85
N PRO A 111 16.21 23.37 0.25
CA PRO A 111 17.54 23.68 -0.31
C PRO A 111 18.69 23.58 0.70
N ASP A 112 18.40 23.72 1.99
CA ASP A 112 19.38 23.60 3.07
C ASP A 112 19.61 22.16 3.54
N GLY A 113 18.89 21.16 3.02
CA GLY A 113 19.01 19.75 3.37
C GLY A 113 18.01 19.26 4.41
N ARG A 114 17.19 20.14 5.00
CA ARG A 114 16.07 19.70 5.85
C ARG A 114 15.05 18.93 5.02
N PHE A 115 14.30 18.03 5.64
CA PHE A 115 13.12 17.43 5.01
C PHE A 115 12.05 17.09 6.02
N GLU A 116 10.82 17.00 5.55
CA GLU A 116 9.70 16.52 6.36
C GLU A 116 8.61 15.87 5.51
N ALA A 117 7.89 14.95 6.14
CA ALA A 117 6.70 14.30 5.63
C ALA A 117 5.76 13.96 6.78
N SER A 118 4.46 13.92 6.50
CA SER A 118 3.44 13.51 7.47
C SER A 118 2.40 12.65 6.78
N TYR A 119 2.04 11.54 7.42
CA TYR A 119 1.09 10.60 6.83
C TYR A 119 0.31 9.85 7.90
N LEU A 120 -0.82 9.27 7.50
CA LEU A 120 -1.65 8.49 8.41
C LEU A 120 -1.00 7.13 8.67
N ALA A 121 -0.80 6.80 9.94
CA ALA A 121 -0.51 5.44 10.36
C ALA A 121 -1.72 4.87 11.10
N THR A 122 -2.07 3.63 10.77
CA THR A 122 -3.16 2.87 11.40
C THR A 122 -2.69 2.04 12.59
N ASN A 123 -1.40 1.72 12.60
CA ASN A 123 -0.72 0.91 13.59
C ASN A 123 0.80 1.16 13.56
N PRO A 124 1.54 0.76 14.61
CA PRO A 124 2.99 0.66 14.56
C PRO A 124 3.46 -0.15 13.37
N LYS A 125 4.42 0.38 12.62
CA LYS A 125 4.94 -0.30 11.44
C LYS A 125 6.36 0.11 11.11
N THR A 126 7.04 -0.84 10.50
CA THR A 126 8.24 -0.59 9.73
C THR A 126 7.86 -0.05 8.36
N GLY A 127 8.63 0.90 7.86
CA GLY A 127 8.48 1.46 6.52
C GLY A 127 9.83 1.83 5.93
N TYR A 128 9.80 2.39 4.72
CA TYR A 128 10.98 2.87 4.03
C TYR A 128 10.78 4.31 3.56
N ILE A 129 11.81 5.12 3.75
CA ILE A 129 11.95 6.40 3.08
C ILE A 129 12.90 6.20 1.88
N LYS A 130 12.47 6.65 0.70
CA LYS A 130 13.22 6.54 -0.54
C LYS A 130 13.71 7.91 -1.00
N PHE A 131 15.00 8.01 -1.27
CA PHE A 131 15.64 9.14 -1.95
C PHE A 131 16.48 8.58 -3.11
N LYS A 132 16.24 9.03 -4.34
CA LYS A 132 16.79 8.42 -5.57
C LYS A 132 16.58 6.89 -5.54
N ASN A 133 17.65 6.10 -5.59
CA ASN A 133 17.61 4.63 -5.56
C ASN A 133 17.80 4.04 -4.15
N ASN A 134 18.07 4.88 -3.15
CA ASN A 134 18.36 4.44 -1.79
C ASN A 134 17.06 4.31 -0.98
N HIS A 135 16.96 3.22 -0.21
CA HIS A 135 15.83 2.93 0.67
C HIS A 135 16.34 2.81 2.11
N PHE A 136 15.76 3.57 3.02
CA PHE A 136 16.15 3.57 4.43
C PHE A 136 15.00 3.08 5.28
N LYS A 137 15.20 1.95 5.96
CA LYS A 137 14.23 1.34 6.86
C LYS A 137 14.08 2.22 8.11
N PHE A 138 12.85 2.41 8.55
CA PHE A 138 12.56 3.02 9.85
C PHE A 138 11.32 2.38 10.45
N TYR A 139 11.19 2.47 11.76
CA TYR A 139 10.03 2.06 12.54
C TYR A 139 9.36 3.29 13.13
N ILE A 140 8.03 3.36 13.02
CA ILE A 140 7.24 4.48 13.56
C ILE A 140 5.91 4.00 14.16
N GLU A 141 5.46 4.68 15.21
CA GLU A 141 4.17 4.45 15.86
C GLU A 141 3.21 5.62 15.60
N PRO A 142 1.89 5.38 15.49
CA PRO A 142 0.90 6.44 15.30
C PRO A 142 1.05 7.62 16.26
N GLY A 143 0.93 8.85 15.73
CA GLY A 143 1.00 10.10 16.50
C GLY A 143 2.42 10.57 16.84
N GLN A 144 3.45 9.77 16.54
CA GLN A 144 4.83 10.11 16.87
C GLN A 144 5.54 10.92 15.79
N THR A 145 6.62 11.59 16.22
CA THR A 145 7.57 12.26 15.34
C THR A 145 8.92 11.56 15.45
N LEU A 146 9.47 11.11 14.33
CA LEU A 146 10.80 10.51 14.21
C LEU A 146 11.68 11.42 13.36
N ALA A 147 12.88 11.72 13.85
CA ALA A 147 13.88 12.46 13.10
C ALA A 147 14.97 11.51 12.58
N LEU A 148 15.37 11.67 11.31
CA LEU A 148 16.44 10.90 10.68
C LEU A 148 17.59 11.84 10.28
N ARG A 149 18.82 11.38 10.48
CA ARG A 149 20.04 12.08 10.06
C ARG A 149 20.69 11.37 8.91
N PHE A 150 21.01 12.12 7.86
CA PHE A 150 21.72 11.62 6.71
C PHE A 150 22.98 12.43 6.46
N LYS A 151 23.94 11.81 5.79
CA LYS A 151 25.11 12.48 5.23
C LYS A 151 25.29 12.10 3.78
N VAL A 152 25.67 13.07 2.95
CA VAL A 152 26.12 12.80 1.58
C VAL A 152 27.50 12.15 1.62
N THR A 153 27.62 10.97 1.02
CA THR A 153 28.87 10.23 0.93
C THR A 153 29.73 10.73 -0.25
N ALA A 154 31.01 10.36 -0.28
CA ALA A 154 31.95 10.83 -1.30
C ALA A 154 31.54 10.47 -2.75
N ASP A 155 30.81 9.36 -2.91
CA ASP A 155 30.20 8.88 -4.16
C ASP A 155 28.83 9.49 -4.45
N GLN A 156 28.46 10.59 -3.76
CA GLN A 156 27.19 11.32 -3.89
C GLN A 156 25.93 10.49 -3.54
N ASN A 157 26.10 9.41 -2.77
CA ASN A 157 25.00 8.67 -2.17
C ASN A 157 24.62 9.24 -0.80
N LEU A 158 23.61 8.63 -0.16
CA LEU A 158 23.15 9.00 1.17
C LEU A 158 23.44 7.88 2.15
N ALA A 159 24.03 8.23 3.30
CA ALA A 159 24.18 7.33 4.43
C ALA A 159 23.29 7.81 5.58
N LEU A 160 22.49 6.90 6.15
CA LEU A 160 21.75 7.16 7.39
C LEU A 160 22.73 7.12 8.56
N THR A 161 22.87 8.22 9.29
CA THR A 161 23.84 8.38 10.38
C THR A 161 23.21 8.31 11.77
N GLY A 162 21.90 8.45 11.88
CA GLY A 162 21.23 8.32 13.18
C GLY A 162 19.74 8.63 13.16
N PHE A 163 19.13 8.39 14.31
CA PHE A 163 17.73 8.68 14.60
C PHE A 163 17.63 9.58 15.84
N GLU A 164 16.63 10.44 15.89
CA GLU A 164 16.31 11.27 17.05
C GLU A 164 14.80 11.25 17.35
N GLY A 165 14.45 11.55 18.59
CA GLY A 165 13.08 11.51 19.11
C GLY A 165 12.78 10.24 19.91
N PRO A 166 11.51 10.07 20.33
CA PRO A 166 11.12 9.00 21.26
C PRO A 166 11.50 7.58 20.79
N LEU A 167 11.44 7.31 19.48
CA LEU A 167 11.76 5.99 18.89
C LEU A 167 13.22 5.83 18.42
N ALA A 168 14.11 6.75 18.76
CA ALA A 168 15.49 6.69 18.29
C ALA A 168 16.19 5.39 18.72
N VAL A 169 15.98 4.97 19.96
CA VAL A 169 16.59 3.75 20.51
C VAL A 169 16.08 2.50 19.80
N GLU A 170 14.77 2.34 19.62
CA GLU A 170 14.22 1.18 18.91
C GLU A 170 14.70 1.13 17.45
N ASN A 171 14.73 2.27 16.76
CA ASN A 171 15.23 2.32 15.38
C ASN A 171 16.72 1.99 15.29
N GLN A 172 17.54 2.46 16.23
CA GLN A 172 18.96 2.13 16.29
C GLN A 172 19.17 0.63 16.59
N GLN A 173 18.40 0.04 17.50
CA GLN A 173 18.47 -1.39 17.81
C GLN A 173 18.04 -2.24 16.61
N LEU A 174 16.94 -1.89 15.95
CA LEU A 174 16.45 -2.60 14.75
C LEU A 174 17.42 -2.48 13.57
N GLY A 175 17.99 -1.29 13.34
CA GLY A 175 18.95 -1.05 12.27
C GLY A 175 20.33 -1.68 12.53
N GLY A 176 20.71 -1.86 13.80
CA GLY A 176 21.97 -2.47 14.20
C GLY A 176 21.93 -4.01 14.34
N PHE A 177 20.76 -4.64 14.20
CA PHE A 177 20.61 -6.08 14.33
C PHE A 177 20.53 -6.76 12.96
N ASP A 178 21.68 -7.14 12.44
CA ASP A 178 21.77 -7.97 11.24
C ASP A 178 21.61 -9.45 11.56
N TRP A 179 20.98 -10.21 10.68
CA TRP A 179 20.78 -11.66 10.78
C TRP A 179 20.85 -12.28 9.38
N GLU A 180 20.97 -13.61 9.28
CA GLU A 180 21.14 -14.30 8.00
C GLU A 180 19.87 -14.24 7.12
N ASN A 181 19.60 -13.08 6.56
CA ASN A 181 18.49 -12.84 5.65
C ASN A 181 18.85 -13.41 4.27
N ASN A 182 18.25 -14.57 3.97
CA ASN A 182 18.49 -15.30 2.73
C ASN A 182 17.52 -14.91 1.59
N GLN A 183 16.69 -13.87 1.74
CA GLN A 183 15.59 -13.55 0.82
C GLN A 183 16.04 -13.43 -0.64
N ARG A 184 17.12 -12.68 -0.91
CA ARG A 184 17.65 -12.52 -2.27
C ARG A 184 18.07 -13.87 -2.87
N ALA A 185 18.86 -14.65 -2.13
CA ALA A 185 19.32 -15.96 -2.56
C ALA A 185 18.14 -16.95 -2.73
N PHE A 186 17.10 -16.83 -1.89
CA PHE A 186 15.88 -17.60 -2.00
C PHE A 186 15.22 -17.39 -3.37
N TYR A 187 14.86 -16.16 -3.71
CA TYR A 187 14.14 -15.83 -4.95
C TYR A 187 14.99 -16.10 -6.21
N GLN A 188 16.29 -15.81 -6.19
CA GLN A 188 17.18 -16.11 -7.33
C GLN A 188 17.25 -17.62 -7.63
N GLY A 189 17.12 -18.48 -6.61
CA GLY A 189 17.18 -19.93 -6.76
C GLY A 189 15.83 -20.64 -6.72
N MET A 190 14.70 -19.92 -6.66
CA MET A 190 13.38 -20.52 -6.40
C MET A 190 12.93 -21.42 -7.54
N GLU A 191 12.92 -20.90 -8.78
CA GLU A 191 12.45 -21.65 -9.95
C GLU A 191 13.26 -22.94 -10.14
N ARG A 192 14.60 -22.82 -10.05
CA ARG A 192 15.51 -23.95 -10.15
C ARG A 192 15.18 -25.03 -9.10
N ARG A 193 15.04 -24.65 -7.83
CA ARG A 193 14.68 -25.59 -6.75
C ARG A 193 13.37 -26.33 -7.04
N LEU A 194 12.34 -25.59 -7.44
CA LEU A 194 11.02 -26.15 -7.76
C LEU A 194 11.03 -27.07 -9.00
N LYS A 195 11.99 -26.89 -9.91
CA LYS A 195 12.18 -27.73 -11.10
C LYS A 195 13.03 -28.98 -10.87
N GLU A 196 13.81 -29.02 -9.79
CA GLU A 196 14.81 -30.06 -9.53
C GLU A 196 14.46 -30.95 -8.33
N GLN A 197 13.53 -30.53 -7.47
CA GLN A 197 13.22 -31.22 -6.22
C GLN A 197 11.72 -31.23 -5.90
N PRO A 198 11.20 -32.27 -5.22
CA PRO A 198 9.84 -32.25 -4.67
C PRO A 198 9.64 -31.09 -3.70
N ILE A 199 8.45 -30.47 -3.73
CA ILE A 199 8.15 -29.31 -2.88
C ILE A 199 8.30 -29.63 -1.39
N LEU A 200 8.03 -30.88 -0.98
CA LEU A 200 8.18 -31.33 0.40
C LEU A 200 9.64 -31.36 0.86
N ALA A 201 10.58 -31.71 -0.03
CA ALA A 201 12.00 -31.67 0.26
C ALA A 201 12.49 -30.24 0.47
N ILE A 202 12.03 -29.31 -0.39
CA ILE A 202 12.33 -27.88 -0.27
C ILE A 202 11.73 -27.31 1.03
N LYS A 203 10.48 -27.66 1.35
CA LYS A 203 9.83 -27.29 2.63
C LYS A 203 10.69 -27.73 3.82
N LYS A 204 11.14 -28.99 3.86
CA LYS A 204 11.99 -29.50 4.95
C LYS A 204 13.31 -28.74 5.08
N GLN A 205 13.96 -28.40 3.96
CA GLN A 205 15.19 -27.60 3.96
C GLN A 205 14.97 -26.19 4.50
N LEU A 206 13.87 -25.53 4.10
CA LEU A 206 13.51 -24.20 4.60
C LEU A 206 13.14 -24.22 6.08
N LEU A 207 12.42 -25.24 6.55
CA LEU A 207 12.10 -25.39 7.98
C LEU A 207 13.36 -25.59 8.81
N ALA A 208 14.32 -26.40 8.35
CA ALA A 208 15.60 -26.57 9.03
C ALA A 208 16.42 -25.27 9.04
N SER A 209 16.40 -24.52 7.93
CA SER A 209 17.04 -23.20 7.85
C SER A 209 16.40 -22.20 8.82
N TRP A 210 15.07 -22.19 8.88
CA TRP A 210 14.32 -21.37 9.83
C TRP A 210 14.70 -21.73 11.27
N ASP A 211 14.72 -23.01 11.63
CA ASP A 211 15.10 -23.44 12.99
C ASP A 211 16.53 -22.98 13.34
N SER A 212 17.47 -23.11 12.41
CA SER A 212 18.86 -22.67 12.59
C SER A 212 18.96 -21.15 12.83
N VAL A 213 18.37 -20.36 11.92
CA VAL A 213 18.42 -18.89 11.99
C VAL A 213 17.67 -18.38 13.22
N GLN A 214 16.50 -18.93 13.53
CA GLN A 214 15.73 -18.53 14.70
C GLN A 214 16.48 -18.81 16.00
N ASN A 215 17.21 -19.92 16.10
CA ASN A 215 18.03 -20.25 17.27
C ASN A 215 19.22 -19.30 17.43
N GLU A 216 19.90 -18.96 16.33
CA GLU A 216 20.99 -17.97 16.33
C GLU A 216 20.49 -16.60 16.78
N VAL A 217 19.39 -16.13 16.19
CA VAL A 217 18.75 -14.85 16.51
C VAL A 217 18.32 -14.82 17.98
N ASN A 218 17.60 -15.85 18.44
CA ASN A 218 17.20 -15.96 19.85
C ASN A 218 18.40 -15.95 20.80
N GLY A 219 19.49 -16.62 20.45
CA GLY A 219 20.72 -16.65 21.21
C GLY A 219 21.36 -15.26 21.38
N ARG A 220 21.39 -14.45 20.32
CA ARG A 220 21.89 -13.07 20.36
C ARG A 220 20.93 -12.13 21.08
N LEU A 221 19.63 -12.23 20.81
CA LEU A 221 18.62 -11.41 21.49
C LEU A 221 18.63 -11.66 23.00
N LYS A 222 18.83 -12.90 23.45
CA LYS A 222 18.95 -13.23 24.89
C LYS A 222 20.13 -12.51 25.57
N LYS A 223 21.23 -12.29 24.84
CA LYS A 223 22.43 -11.59 25.33
C LYS A 223 22.37 -10.07 25.17
N SER A 224 21.40 -9.55 24.41
CA SER A 224 21.23 -8.12 24.16
C SER A 224 20.42 -7.44 25.25
N ASP A 225 20.70 -6.14 25.45
CA ASP A 225 19.91 -5.24 26.31
C ASP A 225 18.68 -4.65 25.58
N PHE A 226 18.28 -5.25 24.45
CA PHE A 226 17.13 -4.76 23.68
C PHE A 226 15.84 -4.90 24.48
N SER A 227 14.89 -3.99 24.22
CA SER A 227 13.58 -4.06 24.86
C SER A 227 12.82 -5.32 24.44
N PRO A 228 11.89 -5.84 25.27
CA PRO A 228 11.03 -6.96 24.88
C PRO A 228 10.26 -6.72 23.58
N LYS A 229 9.83 -5.48 23.33
CA LYS A 229 9.17 -5.06 22.08
C LYS A 229 10.07 -5.26 20.86
N VAL A 230 11.31 -4.79 20.93
CA VAL A 230 12.28 -4.91 19.83
C VAL A 230 12.66 -6.37 19.60
N LYS A 231 12.88 -7.14 20.67
CA LYS A 231 13.11 -8.59 20.57
C LYS A 231 11.96 -9.30 19.87
N ASN A 232 10.71 -8.94 20.20
CA ASN A 232 9.53 -9.48 19.54
C ASN A 232 9.50 -9.11 18.06
N LEU A 233 9.68 -7.82 17.71
CA LEU A 233 9.70 -7.35 16.32
C LEU A 233 10.72 -8.11 15.46
N ILE A 234 11.94 -8.32 15.96
CA ILE A 234 12.99 -9.06 15.25
C ILE A 234 12.58 -10.52 15.05
N ASN A 235 12.09 -11.18 16.11
CA ASN A 235 11.62 -12.56 16.02
C ASN A 235 10.45 -12.72 15.03
N THR A 236 9.51 -11.78 15.05
CA THR A 236 8.39 -11.76 14.09
C THR A 236 8.89 -11.53 12.66
N GLU A 237 9.87 -10.66 12.43
CA GLU A 237 10.44 -10.41 11.10
C GLU A 237 11.03 -11.70 10.50
N VAL A 238 11.85 -12.42 11.28
CA VAL A 238 12.45 -13.70 10.86
C VAL A 238 11.38 -14.73 10.53
N ALA A 239 10.41 -14.92 11.45
CA ALA A 239 9.35 -15.89 11.28
C ALA A 239 8.47 -15.61 10.05
N LEU A 240 8.14 -14.33 9.82
CA LEU A 240 7.31 -13.91 8.71
C LEU A 240 8.03 -14.06 7.37
N MET A 241 9.34 -13.78 7.31
CA MET A 241 10.14 -14.01 6.10
C MET A 241 10.06 -15.48 5.66
N TYR A 242 10.33 -16.44 6.56
CA TYR A 242 10.30 -17.86 6.20
C TYR A 242 8.89 -18.35 5.87
N ALA A 243 7.86 -17.87 6.57
CA ALA A 243 6.48 -18.20 6.25
C ALA A 243 6.10 -17.71 4.84
N VAL A 244 6.48 -16.50 4.45
CA VAL A 244 6.27 -15.96 3.11
C VAL A 244 7.00 -16.78 2.05
N GLN A 245 8.26 -17.15 2.29
CA GLN A 245 9.02 -18.00 1.36
C GLN A 245 8.32 -19.35 1.11
N LEU A 246 7.84 -20.01 2.17
CA LEU A 246 7.09 -21.25 2.07
C LEU A 246 5.77 -21.07 1.29
N MET A 247 5.05 -19.98 1.54
CA MET A 247 3.82 -19.69 0.79
C MET A 247 4.10 -19.36 -0.69
N ASP A 248 5.17 -18.63 -0.99
CA ASP A 248 5.58 -18.29 -2.35
C ASP A 248 5.97 -19.52 -3.16
N LEU A 249 6.63 -20.52 -2.55
CA LEU A 249 6.90 -21.80 -3.22
C LEU A 249 5.61 -22.42 -3.78
N GLN A 250 4.53 -22.43 -3.00
CA GLN A 250 3.25 -22.94 -3.48
C GLN A 250 2.65 -22.06 -4.57
N MET A 251 2.65 -20.74 -4.40
CA MET A 251 2.03 -19.81 -5.34
C MET A 251 2.71 -19.82 -6.72
N TYR A 252 4.04 -19.75 -6.77
CA TYR A 252 4.79 -19.61 -8.02
C TYR A 252 4.81 -20.89 -8.86
N ARG A 253 4.53 -22.06 -8.28
CA ARG A 253 4.49 -23.35 -9.00
C ARG A 253 3.60 -23.33 -10.22
N ALA A 254 2.39 -22.79 -10.10
CA ALA A 254 1.45 -22.72 -11.22
C ALA A 254 2.01 -21.87 -12.37
N SER A 255 2.75 -20.80 -12.05
CA SER A 255 3.39 -19.97 -13.07
C SER A 255 4.54 -20.69 -13.76
N PHE A 256 5.41 -21.35 -13.00
CA PHE A 256 6.52 -22.11 -13.57
C PHE A 256 6.05 -23.32 -14.36
N LEU A 257 4.96 -23.98 -13.95
CA LEU A 257 4.37 -25.10 -14.68
C LEU A 257 3.85 -24.67 -16.06
N ARG A 258 3.22 -23.49 -16.17
CA ARG A 258 2.78 -22.96 -17.49
C ARG A 258 3.93 -22.81 -18.49
N SER A 259 5.12 -22.42 -18.01
CA SER A 259 6.31 -22.30 -18.84
C SER A 259 7.09 -23.62 -19.00
N ASN A 260 6.76 -24.65 -18.21
CA ASN A 260 7.47 -25.93 -18.16
C ASN A 260 6.48 -27.10 -17.94
N PRO A 261 5.55 -27.34 -18.88
CA PRO A 261 4.39 -28.21 -18.66
C PRO A 261 4.76 -29.66 -18.34
N GLU A 262 5.89 -30.14 -18.86
CA GLU A 262 6.38 -31.52 -18.68
C GLU A 262 7.18 -31.73 -17.38
N ASN A 263 7.40 -30.69 -16.56
CA ASN A 263 8.21 -30.84 -15.35
C ASN A 263 7.43 -31.57 -14.24
N LYS A 264 7.89 -32.79 -13.92
CA LYS A 264 7.27 -33.67 -12.91
C LYS A 264 7.14 -33.06 -11.52
N PHE A 265 8.12 -32.30 -11.05
CA PHE A 265 8.10 -31.73 -9.68
C PHE A 265 7.13 -30.55 -9.58
N LEU A 266 6.98 -29.79 -10.65
CA LEU A 266 6.01 -28.70 -10.73
C LEU A 266 4.56 -29.21 -10.79
N SER A 267 4.32 -30.38 -11.37
CA SER A 267 2.99 -30.99 -11.50
C SER A 267 2.54 -31.84 -10.30
N GLU A 268 3.44 -32.16 -9.36
CA GLU A 268 3.10 -32.90 -8.14
C GLU A 268 1.99 -32.23 -7.33
N PRO A 269 1.03 -32.99 -6.76
CA PRO A 269 0.02 -32.43 -5.89
C PRO A 269 0.66 -31.83 -4.63
N LEU A 270 0.05 -30.77 -4.10
CA LEU A 270 0.51 -30.19 -2.84
C LEU A 270 0.19 -31.16 -1.68
N PRO A 271 1.14 -31.45 -0.78
CA PRO A 271 0.86 -32.22 0.43
C PRO A 271 -0.28 -31.61 1.25
N THR A 272 -1.12 -32.45 1.85
CA THR A 272 -2.28 -31.99 2.66
C THR A 272 -1.85 -31.20 3.90
N ASP A 273 -0.69 -31.52 4.45
CA ASP A 273 -0.05 -30.86 5.59
C ASP A 273 0.89 -29.72 5.18
N TYR A 274 0.89 -29.31 3.90
CA TYR A 274 1.89 -28.37 3.39
C TYR A 274 1.97 -27.08 4.22
N PHE A 275 0.83 -26.55 4.66
CA PHE A 275 0.72 -25.31 5.42
C PHE A 275 0.81 -25.47 6.96
N ASP A 276 1.14 -26.65 7.49
CA ASP A 276 1.28 -26.87 8.94
C ASP A 276 2.24 -25.89 9.65
N PHE A 277 3.22 -25.35 8.93
CA PHE A 277 4.18 -24.36 9.39
C PHE A 277 3.50 -23.07 9.89
N ILE A 278 2.24 -22.82 9.50
CA ILE A 278 1.45 -21.71 10.04
C ILE A 278 1.34 -21.77 11.57
N ALA A 279 1.38 -22.97 12.16
CA ALA A 279 1.36 -23.16 13.60
C ALA A 279 2.62 -22.65 14.31
N ARG A 280 3.69 -22.33 13.58
CA ARG A 280 4.90 -21.69 14.10
C ARG A 280 4.73 -20.18 14.31
N LEU A 281 3.65 -19.58 13.79
CA LEU A 281 3.35 -18.16 13.92
C LEU A 281 2.28 -17.92 14.99
N ASP A 282 2.47 -16.90 15.81
CA ASP A 282 1.39 -16.35 16.63
C ASP A 282 0.54 -15.39 15.79
N LEU A 283 -0.49 -15.93 15.13
CA LEU A 283 -1.41 -15.15 14.30
C LEU A 283 -2.28 -14.16 15.08
N ASN A 284 -2.17 -14.10 16.41
CA ASN A 284 -2.81 -13.09 17.26
C ASN A 284 -1.85 -11.99 17.71
N ASP A 285 -0.53 -12.17 17.54
CA ASP A 285 0.43 -11.13 17.86
C ASP A 285 0.34 -9.98 16.84
N PRO A 286 -0.07 -8.77 17.26
CA PRO A 286 -0.18 -7.64 16.35
C PRO A 286 1.17 -7.24 15.72
N ALA A 287 2.31 -7.64 16.29
CA ALA A 287 3.63 -7.39 15.73
C ALA A 287 3.75 -7.83 14.27
N ILE A 288 3.03 -8.89 13.86
CA ILE A 288 3.00 -9.37 12.47
C ILE A 288 2.56 -8.26 11.51
N LEU A 289 1.57 -7.45 11.88
CA LEU A 289 1.06 -6.36 11.03
C LEU A 289 2.01 -5.17 10.92
N GLY A 290 3.01 -5.09 11.80
CA GLY A 290 4.03 -4.04 11.78
C GLY A 290 5.24 -4.36 10.89
N GLN A 291 5.28 -5.55 10.29
CA GLN A 291 6.41 -6.03 9.49
C GLN A 291 6.24 -5.71 8.00
N ASN A 292 7.36 -5.49 7.32
CA ASN A 292 7.37 -5.19 5.87
C ASN A 292 6.78 -6.33 5.03
N GLU A 293 7.01 -7.58 5.43
CA GLU A 293 6.51 -8.77 4.72
C GLU A 293 5.02 -9.06 4.97
N PHE A 294 4.35 -8.30 5.84
CA PHE A 294 2.96 -8.57 6.17
C PHE A 294 2.03 -8.47 4.97
N SER A 295 2.24 -7.49 4.09
CA SER A 295 1.41 -7.29 2.90
C SER A 295 1.47 -8.51 1.96
N THR A 296 2.66 -9.10 1.78
CA THR A 296 2.87 -10.34 1.05
C THR A 296 2.22 -11.51 1.79
N PHE A 297 2.50 -11.66 3.09
CA PHE A 297 1.98 -12.75 3.91
C PHE A 297 0.45 -12.81 3.90
N ILE A 298 -0.22 -11.69 4.20
CA ILE A 298 -1.69 -11.65 4.27
C ILE A 298 -2.30 -11.93 2.89
N ASN A 299 -1.66 -11.46 1.81
CA ASN A 299 -2.07 -11.80 0.46
C ASN A 299 -1.98 -13.32 0.22
N ARG A 300 -0.85 -13.95 0.55
CA ARG A 300 -0.73 -15.41 0.38
C ARG A 300 -1.70 -16.19 1.24
N PHE A 301 -1.91 -15.74 2.48
CA PHE A 301 -2.88 -16.34 3.39
C PHE A 301 -4.28 -16.36 2.78
N GLU A 302 -4.76 -15.22 2.26
CA GLU A 302 -6.10 -15.07 1.65
C GLU A 302 -6.35 -15.93 0.40
N TYR A 303 -5.29 -16.30 -0.32
CA TYR A 303 -5.36 -17.08 -1.56
C TYR A 303 -4.90 -18.54 -1.37
N SER A 304 -4.55 -18.93 -0.16
CA SER A 304 -4.19 -20.31 0.20
C SER A 304 -5.40 -21.09 0.72
N THR A 305 -5.21 -22.40 0.97
CA THR A 305 -6.23 -23.25 1.61
C THR A 305 -6.44 -22.94 3.09
N LEU A 306 -5.61 -22.08 3.70
CA LEU A 306 -5.77 -21.61 5.08
C LEU A 306 -7.00 -20.68 5.23
N PHE A 307 -7.40 -20.01 4.16
CA PHE A 307 -8.54 -19.10 4.16
C PHE A 307 -9.56 -19.49 3.08
N SER A 308 -10.75 -19.93 3.51
CA SER A 308 -11.78 -20.52 2.65
C SER A 308 -12.58 -19.49 1.82
N ARG A 309 -11.87 -18.60 1.12
CA ARG A 309 -12.45 -17.50 0.33
C ARG A 309 -13.35 -17.97 -0.82
N ASN A 310 -13.08 -19.14 -1.39
CA ASN A 310 -13.90 -19.68 -2.49
C ASN A 310 -15.36 -19.90 -2.08
N ALA A 311 -15.61 -20.40 -0.85
CA ALA A 311 -16.97 -20.60 -0.36
C ALA A 311 -17.79 -19.28 -0.31
N TYR A 312 -17.13 -18.16 -0.05
CA TYR A 312 -17.74 -16.84 -0.09
C TYR A 312 -18.10 -16.42 -1.52
N TYR A 313 -17.18 -16.62 -2.48
CA TYR A 313 -17.44 -16.28 -3.88
C TYR A 313 -18.44 -17.19 -4.55
N ASP A 314 -18.46 -18.48 -4.23
CA ASP A 314 -19.46 -19.41 -4.74
C ASP A 314 -20.87 -18.98 -4.26
N ALA A 315 -20.98 -18.58 -2.99
CA ALA A 315 -22.23 -18.03 -2.44
C ALA A 315 -22.62 -16.69 -3.09
N LEU A 316 -21.63 -15.84 -3.40
CA LEU A 316 -21.86 -14.58 -4.10
C LEU A 316 -22.35 -14.80 -5.55
N ASN A 317 -21.66 -15.67 -6.29
CA ASN A 317 -21.93 -15.95 -7.70
C ASN A 317 -23.25 -16.68 -7.90
N SER A 318 -23.65 -17.52 -6.93
CA SER A 318 -24.98 -18.15 -6.89
C SER A 318 -26.10 -17.22 -6.42
N GLN A 319 -25.81 -15.94 -6.18
CA GLN A 319 -26.76 -14.95 -5.67
C GLN A 319 -27.47 -15.40 -4.38
N ARG A 320 -26.74 -16.12 -3.52
CA ARG A 320 -27.28 -16.67 -2.28
C ARG A 320 -27.84 -15.55 -1.41
N LYS A 321 -29.09 -15.72 -0.96
CA LYS A 321 -29.73 -14.80 -0.01
C LYS A 321 -29.11 -14.94 1.39
N GLY A 322 -29.10 -13.84 2.14
CA GLY A 322 -28.64 -13.79 3.53
C GLY A 322 -27.31 -13.06 3.71
N ASN A 323 -26.66 -13.31 4.85
CA ASN A 323 -25.37 -12.73 5.19
C ASN A 323 -24.23 -13.60 4.62
N LEU A 324 -23.58 -13.13 3.55
CA LEU A 324 -22.50 -13.86 2.89
C LEU A 324 -21.25 -13.99 3.79
N TYR A 325 -21.03 -13.06 4.71
CA TYR A 325 -19.93 -13.14 5.66
C TYR A 325 -20.11 -14.25 6.70
N LEU A 326 -21.35 -14.66 7.03
CA LEU A 326 -21.58 -15.87 7.82
C LEU A 326 -21.15 -17.14 7.07
N VAL A 327 -21.29 -17.17 5.74
CA VAL A 327 -20.79 -18.29 4.91
C VAL A 327 -19.28 -18.34 4.96
N LEU A 328 -18.61 -17.19 4.78
CA LEU A 328 -17.15 -17.10 4.89
C LEU A 328 -16.65 -17.54 6.27
N ASP A 329 -17.26 -17.03 7.35
CA ASP A 329 -16.86 -17.37 8.71
C ASP A 329 -17.06 -18.86 9.01
N SER A 330 -18.23 -19.41 8.67
CA SER A 330 -18.55 -20.83 8.85
C SER A 330 -17.59 -21.75 8.08
N ALA A 331 -17.28 -21.41 6.82
CA ALA A 331 -16.34 -22.18 6.01
C ALA A 331 -14.93 -22.18 6.64
N ASN A 332 -14.44 -21.02 7.10
CA ASN A 332 -13.13 -20.93 7.75
C ASN A 332 -13.09 -21.69 9.09
N ARG A 333 -14.14 -21.61 9.92
CA ARG A 333 -14.25 -22.40 11.16
C ARG A 333 -14.24 -23.91 10.90
N LYS A 334 -14.87 -24.36 9.81
CA LYS A 334 -14.90 -25.76 9.41
C LYS A 334 -13.55 -26.24 8.89
N SER A 335 -12.93 -25.47 8.00
CA SER A 335 -11.69 -25.87 7.33
C SER A 335 -10.45 -25.74 8.21
N ASN A 336 -10.35 -24.66 9.01
CA ASN A 336 -9.16 -24.35 9.79
C ASN A 336 -9.53 -23.80 11.18
N PRO A 337 -10.14 -24.61 12.07
CA PRO A 337 -10.74 -24.15 13.33
C PRO A 337 -9.75 -23.44 14.28
N THR A 338 -8.48 -23.86 14.28
CA THR A 338 -7.43 -23.31 15.16
C THR A 338 -7.07 -21.86 14.80
N ILE A 339 -7.22 -21.47 13.54
CA ILE A 339 -6.82 -20.13 13.06
C ILE A 339 -8.01 -19.23 12.69
N ALA A 340 -9.23 -19.76 12.63
CA ALA A 340 -10.42 -19.06 12.11
C ALA A 340 -10.79 -17.75 12.85
N ASN A 341 -10.40 -17.64 14.13
CA ASN A 341 -10.65 -16.47 14.99
C ASN A 341 -9.37 -15.71 15.35
N THR A 342 -8.29 -15.92 14.61
CA THR A 342 -7.05 -15.18 14.85
C THR A 342 -7.16 -13.75 14.30
N LEU A 343 -6.31 -12.84 14.80
CA LEU A 343 -6.21 -11.48 14.28
C LEU A 343 -5.99 -11.48 12.76
N VAL A 344 -5.06 -12.29 12.25
CA VAL A 344 -4.79 -12.44 10.81
C VAL A 344 -6.03 -12.86 10.02
N SER A 345 -6.81 -13.83 10.52
CA SER A 345 -8.05 -14.26 9.86
C SER A 345 -9.13 -13.18 9.85
N GLU A 346 -9.24 -12.37 10.91
CA GLU A 346 -10.15 -11.22 10.91
C GLU A 346 -9.71 -10.11 9.95
N VAL A 347 -8.40 -9.85 9.85
CA VAL A 347 -7.85 -8.95 8.83
C VAL A 347 -8.17 -9.45 7.42
N ALA A 348 -7.99 -10.75 7.15
CA ALA A 348 -8.33 -11.35 5.86
C ALA A 348 -9.83 -11.19 5.53
N LYS A 349 -10.74 -11.33 6.51
CA LYS A 349 -12.17 -11.04 6.34
C LYS A 349 -12.40 -9.57 6.01
N LEU A 350 -11.79 -8.64 6.75
CA LEU A 350 -11.92 -7.19 6.53
C LEU A 350 -11.43 -6.77 5.14
N ARG A 351 -10.30 -7.32 4.69
CA ARG A 351 -9.71 -7.02 3.38
C ARG A 351 -10.59 -7.46 2.19
N THR A 352 -11.62 -8.27 2.40
CA THR A 352 -12.64 -8.54 1.36
C THR A 352 -13.65 -7.41 1.19
N LEU A 353 -13.80 -6.52 2.18
CA LEU A 353 -14.86 -5.51 2.23
C LEU A 353 -14.74 -4.50 1.08
N GLN A 354 -13.54 -3.96 0.84
CA GLN A 354 -13.33 -2.84 -0.08
C GLN A 354 -13.93 -3.10 -1.48
N SER A 355 -13.61 -4.26 -2.09
CA SER A 355 -14.17 -4.64 -3.40
C SER A 355 -15.69 -4.73 -3.36
N ARG A 356 -16.27 -5.26 -2.27
CA ARG A 356 -17.74 -5.36 -2.13
C ARG A 356 -18.41 -4.00 -2.01
N LEU A 357 -17.77 -3.05 -1.35
CA LEU A 357 -18.29 -1.68 -1.25
C LEU A 357 -18.22 -0.96 -2.60
N ASN A 358 -17.15 -1.17 -3.37
CA ASN A 358 -17.03 -0.62 -4.71
C ASN A 358 -18.14 -1.16 -5.64
N ASP A 359 -18.46 -2.44 -5.52
CA ASP A 359 -19.52 -3.12 -6.30
C ASP A 359 -20.95 -2.74 -5.88
N ALA A 360 -21.13 -2.20 -4.66
CA ALA A 360 -22.46 -1.86 -4.16
C ALA A 360 -23.14 -0.80 -5.06
N ALA A 361 -24.43 -0.96 -5.34
CA ALA A 361 -25.14 -0.01 -6.22
C ALA A 361 -25.23 1.39 -5.62
N ASP A 362 -25.48 1.47 -4.31
CA ASP A 362 -25.75 2.72 -3.59
C ASP A 362 -25.19 2.67 -2.14
N THR A 363 -25.42 3.74 -1.40
CA THR A 363 -24.99 3.86 0.01
C THR A 363 -25.73 2.92 0.96
N ALA A 364 -26.94 2.46 0.60
CA ALA A 364 -27.70 1.48 1.38
C ALA A 364 -27.08 0.09 1.24
N GLY A 365 -26.67 -0.28 0.03
CA GLY A 365 -25.88 -1.47 -0.28
C GLY A 365 -24.56 -1.49 0.49
N ILE A 366 -23.83 -0.37 0.51
CA ILE A 366 -22.60 -0.23 1.31
C ILE A 366 -22.89 -0.52 2.79
N THR A 367 -23.92 0.11 3.35
CA THR A 367 -24.29 -0.06 4.78
C THR A 367 -24.61 -1.52 5.09
N LYS A 368 -25.45 -2.15 4.27
CA LYS A 368 -25.83 -3.56 4.44
C LYS A 368 -24.62 -4.49 4.38
N THR A 369 -23.72 -4.30 3.41
CA THR A 369 -22.51 -5.12 3.27
C THR A 369 -21.58 -4.95 4.47
N THR A 370 -21.42 -3.73 4.99
CA THR A 370 -20.63 -3.46 6.19
C THR A 370 -21.24 -4.14 7.42
N GLU A 371 -22.56 -4.01 7.65
CA GLU A 371 -23.27 -4.67 8.75
C GLU A 371 -23.12 -6.20 8.71
N GLN A 372 -23.15 -6.78 7.51
CA GLN A 372 -22.93 -8.21 7.32
C GLN A 372 -21.54 -8.66 7.79
N LEU A 373 -20.47 -7.94 7.42
CA LEU A 373 -19.11 -8.23 7.89
C LEU A 373 -19.00 -8.02 9.41
N LEU A 374 -19.59 -6.94 9.93
CA LEU A 374 -19.57 -6.66 11.36
C LEU A 374 -20.24 -7.76 12.18
N ALA A 375 -21.14 -8.57 11.62
CA ALA A 375 -21.70 -9.71 12.33
C ALA A 375 -20.66 -10.81 12.65
N VAL A 376 -19.50 -10.84 11.99
CA VAL A 376 -18.49 -11.91 12.12
C VAL A 376 -17.11 -11.42 12.58
N LEU A 377 -16.90 -10.11 12.73
CA LEU A 377 -15.68 -9.54 13.31
C LEU A 377 -15.83 -9.38 14.82
N THR A 378 -14.87 -9.88 15.59
CA THR A 378 -14.86 -9.76 17.05
C THR A 378 -13.89 -8.68 17.53
N ASN A 379 -12.83 -8.40 16.76
CA ASN A 379 -11.87 -7.36 17.11
C ASN A 379 -12.50 -5.97 16.95
N LYS A 380 -12.60 -5.23 18.06
CA LYS A 380 -13.22 -3.89 18.11
C LYS A 380 -12.59 -2.87 17.15
N ASP A 381 -11.27 -2.95 16.92
CA ASP A 381 -10.55 -1.97 16.11
C ASP A 381 -10.73 -2.29 14.62
N LEU A 382 -10.76 -3.58 14.26
CA LEU A 382 -11.11 -3.99 12.90
C LEU A 382 -12.56 -3.68 12.55
N ARG A 383 -13.49 -3.81 13.52
CA ARG A 383 -14.88 -3.36 13.36
C ARG A 383 -14.96 -1.86 13.12
N TYR A 384 -14.21 -1.07 13.89
CA TYR A 384 -14.12 0.38 13.70
C TYR A 384 -13.61 0.70 12.29
N GLU A 385 -12.52 0.05 11.85
CA GLU A 385 -11.98 0.30 10.52
C GLU A 385 -12.92 -0.12 9.37
N ALA A 386 -13.71 -1.19 9.56
CA ALA A 386 -14.76 -1.56 8.61
C ALA A 386 -15.80 -0.44 8.43
N PHE A 387 -16.20 0.21 9.52
CA PHE A 387 -17.10 1.37 9.47
C PHE A 387 -16.43 2.57 8.79
N GLN A 388 -15.18 2.86 9.13
CA GLN A 388 -14.45 4.00 8.55
C GLN A 388 -14.24 3.83 7.05
N LEU A 389 -13.91 2.62 6.58
CA LEU A 389 -13.83 2.31 5.15
C LEU A 389 -15.18 2.55 4.47
N ALA A 390 -16.28 2.11 5.08
CA ALA A 390 -17.61 2.31 4.54
C ALA A 390 -17.98 3.80 4.41
N ASP A 391 -17.64 4.62 5.40
CA ASP A 391 -17.82 6.07 5.34
C ASP A 391 -16.99 6.72 4.22
N ARG A 392 -15.71 6.34 4.08
CA ARG A 392 -14.85 6.81 2.99
C ARG A 392 -15.43 6.48 1.61
N VAL A 393 -15.86 5.23 1.40
CA VAL A 393 -16.44 4.80 0.12
C VAL A 393 -17.80 5.46 -0.15
N LYS A 394 -18.64 5.69 0.87
CA LYS A 394 -19.89 6.44 0.70
C LYS A 394 -19.64 7.86 0.21
N LYS A 395 -18.63 8.54 0.77
CA LYS A 395 -18.26 9.91 0.38
C LYS A 395 -17.74 10.00 -1.05
N SER A 396 -17.01 9.00 -1.53
CA SER A 396 -16.45 8.98 -2.88
C SER A 396 -17.34 8.29 -3.93
N LYS A 397 -18.47 7.67 -3.53
CA LYS A 397 -19.32 6.87 -4.43
C LYS A 397 -19.74 7.61 -5.69
N ASN A 398 -20.09 8.89 -5.53
CA ASN A 398 -20.50 9.78 -6.62
C ASN A 398 -19.33 10.66 -7.10
N GLY A 399 -18.10 10.19 -6.97
CA GLY A 399 -16.90 10.90 -7.37
C GLY A 399 -16.62 12.13 -6.52
N TYR A 400 -15.42 12.68 -6.65
CA TYR A 400 -14.97 13.81 -5.84
C TYR A 400 -14.29 14.87 -6.69
N LEU A 401 -14.34 16.13 -6.23
CA LEU A 401 -13.55 17.21 -6.82
C LEU A 401 -12.12 17.12 -6.29
N LEU A 402 -11.15 17.34 -7.18
CA LEU A 402 -9.76 17.42 -6.79
C LEU A 402 -9.55 18.51 -5.73
N PRO A 403 -8.72 18.26 -4.69
CA PRO A 403 -8.41 19.25 -3.68
C PRO A 403 -7.60 20.42 -4.28
N HIS A 404 -7.54 21.54 -3.56
CA HIS A 404 -6.73 22.70 -3.96
C HIS A 404 -5.26 22.49 -3.55
N THR A 405 -4.53 21.68 -4.32
CA THR A 405 -3.11 21.36 -4.07
C THR A 405 -2.26 21.52 -5.34
N ASN A 406 -0.94 21.63 -5.19
CA ASN A 406 -0.01 21.67 -6.32
C ASN A 406 -0.11 20.42 -7.20
N ALA A 407 -0.26 19.23 -6.58
CA ALA A 407 -0.49 17.98 -7.30
C ALA A 407 -1.75 18.04 -8.18
N ALA A 408 -2.84 18.61 -7.66
CA ALA A 408 -4.07 18.79 -8.42
C ALA A 408 -3.89 19.80 -9.58
N THR A 409 -3.09 20.85 -9.39
CA THR A 409 -2.73 21.80 -10.46
C THR A 409 -1.94 21.11 -11.58
N ILE A 410 -0.96 20.27 -11.23
CA ILE A 410 -0.20 19.46 -12.19
C ILE A 410 -1.16 18.59 -13.00
N PHE A 411 -2.06 17.86 -12.34
CA PHE A 411 -3.03 17.00 -13.03
C PHE A 411 -3.98 17.80 -13.94
N LYS A 412 -4.48 18.96 -13.47
CA LYS A 412 -5.35 19.86 -14.25
C LYS A 412 -4.67 20.43 -15.48
N SER A 413 -3.36 20.74 -15.40
CA SER A 413 -2.60 21.23 -16.56
C SER A 413 -2.62 20.25 -17.76
N MET A 414 -2.72 18.94 -17.49
CA MET A 414 -2.81 17.90 -18.52
C MET A 414 -4.27 17.65 -18.95
N THR A 415 -5.24 17.83 -18.05
CA THR A 415 -6.61 17.32 -18.22
C THR A 415 -7.67 18.39 -18.53
N ASP A 416 -7.47 19.66 -18.18
CA ASP A 416 -8.48 20.71 -18.32
C ASP A 416 -8.89 20.97 -19.77
N LYS A 417 -7.99 20.74 -20.73
CA LYS A 417 -8.31 20.82 -22.17
C LYS A 417 -9.32 19.77 -22.65
N TYR A 418 -9.66 18.78 -21.82
CA TYR A 418 -10.65 17.73 -22.10
C TYR A 418 -11.94 17.86 -21.29
N ARG A 419 -12.22 19.02 -20.68
CA ARG A 419 -13.53 19.28 -20.07
C ARG A 419 -14.65 19.00 -21.08
N GLY A 420 -15.70 18.32 -20.62
CA GLY A 420 -16.76 17.78 -21.47
C GLY A 420 -16.54 16.33 -21.93
N LYS A 421 -15.37 15.74 -21.69
CA LYS A 421 -15.06 14.33 -22.02
C LYS A 421 -14.79 13.49 -20.79
N VAL A 422 -15.08 12.20 -20.88
CA VAL A 422 -14.54 11.21 -19.95
C VAL A 422 -13.06 10.98 -20.27
N VAL A 423 -12.21 11.02 -19.25
CA VAL A 423 -10.77 10.79 -19.41
C VAL A 423 -10.35 9.58 -18.58
N VAL A 424 -9.73 8.60 -19.25
CA VAL A 424 -9.08 7.45 -18.63
C VAL A 424 -7.59 7.72 -18.61
N VAL A 425 -7.03 7.94 -17.42
CA VAL A 425 -5.61 8.19 -17.23
C VAL A 425 -4.93 6.89 -16.81
N ASP A 426 -3.84 6.52 -17.48
CA ASP A 426 -3.01 5.35 -17.24
C ASP A 426 -1.61 5.79 -16.77
N PHE A 427 -1.31 5.50 -15.50
CA PHE A 427 0.00 5.73 -14.91
C PHE A 427 0.90 4.51 -15.12
N TRP A 428 2.00 4.69 -15.85
CA TRP A 428 2.86 3.60 -16.32
C TRP A 428 4.36 3.94 -16.28
N ALA A 429 5.20 2.94 -16.52
CA ALA A 429 6.66 3.10 -16.63
C ALA A 429 7.28 2.06 -17.57
N GLN A 430 8.42 2.38 -18.16
CA GLN A 430 9.18 1.50 -19.06
C GLN A 430 9.52 0.13 -18.43
N TRP A 431 9.89 0.10 -17.15
CA TRP A 431 10.24 -1.13 -16.43
C TRP A 431 9.01 -1.95 -15.99
N CYS A 432 7.80 -1.40 -16.06
CA CYS A 432 6.59 -2.05 -15.57
C CYS A 432 6.04 -3.06 -16.60
N GLY A 433 6.38 -4.34 -16.42
CA GLY A 433 5.88 -5.44 -17.26
C GLY A 433 4.35 -5.48 -17.39
N PRO A 434 3.57 -5.49 -16.30
CA PRO A 434 2.11 -5.50 -16.35
C PRO A 434 1.51 -4.27 -17.05
N CYS A 435 2.09 -3.08 -16.87
CA CYS A 435 1.64 -1.86 -17.54
C CYS A 435 1.79 -2.00 -19.06
N ARG A 436 2.98 -2.42 -19.52
CA ARG A 436 3.25 -2.63 -20.95
C ARG A 436 2.32 -3.67 -21.57
N SER A 437 2.10 -4.79 -20.88
CA SER A 437 1.17 -5.82 -21.33
C SER A 437 -0.27 -5.30 -21.45
N GLY A 438 -0.73 -4.47 -20.50
CA GLY A 438 -2.03 -3.80 -20.56
C GLY A 438 -2.14 -2.79 -21.70
N ILE A 439 -1.10 -1.97 -21.92
CA ILE A 439 -1.03 -0.98 -23.01
C ILE A 439 -1.05 -1.66 -24.38
N GLU A 440 -0.28 -2.73 -24.55
CA GLU A 440 -0.18 -3.48 -25.81
C GLU A 440 -1.49 -4.21 -26.12
N SER A 441 -2.04 -4.94 -25.14
CA SER A 441 -3.29 -5.70 -25.32
C SER A 441 -4.52 -4.81 -25.53
N SER A 442 -4.52 -3.57 -25.00
CA SER A 442 -5.62 -2.62 -25.18
C SER A 442 -5.54 -1.77 -26.46
N GLN A 443 -4.46 -1.87 -27.23
CA GLN A 443 -4.24 -1.03 -28.42
C GLN A 443 -5.42 -1.09 -29.40
N GLY A 444 -5.89 -2.29 -29.75
CA GLY A 444 -7.01 -2.47 -30.69
C GLY A 444 -8.31 -1.81 -30.21
N LYS A 445 -8.58 -1.84 -28.89
CA LYS A 445 -9.74 -1.17 -28.28
C LYS A 445 -9.62 0.34 -28.39
N ARG A 446 -8.45 0.88 -28.07
CA ARG A 446 -8.20 2.32 -28.15
C ARG A 446 -8.33 2.83 -29.58
N LEU A 447 -7.84 2.08 -30.57
CA LEU A 447 -7.97 2.45 -31.98
C LEU A 447 -9.44 2.50 -32.45
N LYS A 448 -10.28 1.57 -32.00
CA LYS A 448 -11.73 1.60 -32.30
C LYS A 448 -12.46 2.78 -31.62
N LEU A 449 -11.93 3.27 -30.50
CA LEU A 449 -12.52 4.34 -29.70
C LEU A 449 -11.88 5.72 -29.93
N LYS A 450 -10.81 5.81 -30.72
CA LYS A 450 -9.97 7.03 -30.82
C LYS A 450 -10.72 8.26 -31.32
N ASP A 451 -11.73 8.06 -32.16
CA ASP A 451 -12.52 9.14 -32.77
C ASP A 451 -13.80 9.45 -31.96
N ASN A 452 -13.99 8.80 -30.80
CA ASN A 452 -15.13 9.09 -29.94
C ASN A 452 -14.99 10.51 -29.34
N PRO A 453 -15.94 11.42 -29.60
CA PRO A 453 -15.82 12.81 -29.14
C PRO A 453 -15.87 12.93 -27.61
N ASN A 454 -16.38 11.92 -26.90
CA ASN A 454 -16.65 11.94 -25.45
C ASN A 454 -15.59 11.21 -24.62
N LEU A 455 -14.53 10.63 -25.22
CA LEU A 455 -13.55 9.80 -24.52
C LEU A 455 -12.12 10.17 -24.88
N VAL A 456 -11.23 10.14 -23.88
CA VAL A 456 -9.78 10.31 -24.04
C VAL A 456 -9.04 9.27 -23.22
N PHE A 457 -8.03 8.63 -23.82
CA PHE A 457 -7.06 7.81 -23.11
C PHE A 457 -5.77 8.60 -22.96
N MET A 458 -5.38 8.89 -21.73
CA MET A 458 -4.19 9.65 -21.38
C MET A 458 -3.17 8.73 -20.72
N PHE A 459 -1.90 8.82 -21.11
CA PHE A 459 -0.81 8.04 -20.55
C PHE A 459 0.17 8.96 -19.84
N VAL A 460 0.46 8.67 -18.58
CA VAL A 460 1.36 9.47 -17.74
C VAL A 460 2.50 8.60 -17.24
N THR A 461 3.72 9.00 -17.55
CA THR A 461 4.95 8.41 -17.01
C THR A 461 5.87 9.52 -16.51
N ASP A 462 6.98 9.16 -15.88
CA ASP A 462 7.94 10.10 -15.34
C ASP A 462 9.36 9.88 -15.86
N SER A 463 10.25 10.81 -15.53
CA SER A 463 11.64 10.76 -15.94
C SER A 463 12.46 9.65 -15.27
N GLU A 464 12.12 9.20 -14.06
CA GLU A 464 12.82 8.07 -13.41
C GLU A 464 12.29 6.72 -13.88
N GLY A 465 10.98 6.58 -14.07
CA GLY A 465 10.36 5.34 -14.55
C GLY A 465 10.55 5.08 -16.05
N THR A 466 10.72 6.14 -16.84
CA THR A 466 10.99 6.10 -18.28
C THR A 466 12.15 7.06 -18.62
N PRO A 467 13.40 6.69 -18.27
CA PRO A 467 14.56 7.55 -18.50
C PRO A 467 14.99 7.59 -19.97
N ASP A 468 14.73 6.53 -20.73
CA ASP A 468 15.09 6.41 -22.14
C ASP A 468 14.07 7.12 -23.04
N MET A 469 14.49 8.24 -23.63
CA MET A 469 13.66 9.07 -24.50
C MET A 469 13.43 8.45 -25.89
N GLU A 470 14.33 7.61 -26.37
CA GLU A 470 14.14 6.90 -27.64
C GLU A 470 13.09 5.81 -27.46
N PHE A 471 13.23 5.00 -26.40
CA PHE A 471 12.19 4.05 -26.01
C PHE A 471 10.83 4.75 -25.85
N TYR A 472 10.77 5.87 -25.13
CA TYR A 472 9.51 6.59 -24.93
C TYR A 472 8.84 6.98 -26.24
N LYS A 473 9.57 7.65 -27.15
CA LYS A 473 9.06 8.13 -28.43
C LYS A 473 8.58 6.98 -29.32
N ASP A 474 9.36 5.90 -29.40
CA ASP A 474 9.00 4.74 -30.21
C ASP A 474 7.80 4.00 -29.62
N TYR A 475 7.78 3.84 -28.30
CA TYR A 475 6.74 3.09 -27.60
C TYR A 475 5.37 3.76 -27.72
N ILE A 476 5.29 5.10 -27.61
CA ILE A 476 4.02 5.83 -27.74
C ILE A 476 3.44 5.73 -29.16
N VAL A 477 4.30 5.79 -30.19
CA VAL A 477 3.87 5.67 -31.59
C VAL A 477 3.42 4.24 -31.88
N LYS A 478 4.27 3.26 -31.52
CA LYS A 478 4.00 1.83 -31.74
C LYS A 478 2.69 1.38 -31.11
N ASN A 479 2.34 1.90 -29.94
CA ASN A 479 1.16 1.50 -29.18
C ASN A 479 -0.04 2.45 -29.31
N SER A 480 0.02 3.44 -30.21
CA SER A 480 -1.07 4.38 -30.48
C SER A 480 -1.53 5.13 -29.21
N MET A 481 -0.56 5.65 -28.45
CA MET A 481 -0.76 6.37 -27.21
C MET A 481 -0.87 7.87 -27.48
N PHE A 482 -1.98 8.28 -28.12
CA PHE A 482 -2.15 9.62 -28.70
C PHE A 482 -1.98 10.78 -27.71
N GLU A 483 -2.35 10.60 -26.46
CA GLU A 483 -2.20 11.61 -25.40
C GLU A 483 -1.24 11.11 -24.34
N SER A 484 0.04 11.42 -24.53
CA SER A 484 1.13 10.93 -23.67
C SER A 484 1.88 12.08 -23.02
N TYR A 485 2.13 11.96 -21.72
CA TYR A 485 2.87 12.92 -20.91
C TYR A 485 4.01 12.23 -20.19
N ARG A 486 5.20 12.83 -20.30
CA ARG A 486 6.36 12.48 -19.48
C ARG A 486 6.65 13.65 -18.54
N VAL A 487 6.19 13.53 -17.30
CA VAL A 487 6.37 14.54 -16.26
C VAL A 487 7.72 14.36 -15.55
N SER A 488 8.11 15.32 -14.72
CA SER A 488 9.26 15.13 -13.82
C SER A 488 8.96 14.08 -12.75
N ALA A 489 10.01 13.50 -12.16
CA ALA A 489 9.88 12.56 -11.04
C ALA A 489 9.15 13.17 -9.83
N ASP A 490 9.40 14.45 -9.54
CA ASP A 490 8.76 15.17 -8.43
C ASP A 490 7.26 15.37 -8.68
N GLU A 491 6.87 15.77 -9.90
CA GLU A 491 5.45 15.85 -10.31
C GLU A 491 4.76 14.49 -10.24
N TYR A 492 5.43 13.43 -10.67
CA TYR A 492 4.87 12.09 -10.60
C TYR A 492 4.65 11.65 -9.16
N ARG A 493 5.60 11.85 -8.24
CA ARG A 493 5.41 11.58 -6.80
C ARG A 493 4.23 12.35 -6.21
N ALA A 494 4.07 13.61 -6.58
CA ALA A 494 2.90 14.40 -6.19
C ALA A 494 1.58 13.80 -6.72
N LEU A 495 1.56 13.31 -7.96
CA LEU A 495 0.40 12.60 -8.53
C LEU A 495 0.14 11.25 -7.83
N ARG A 496 1.19 10.55 -7.41
CA ARG A 496 1.08 9.31 -6.62
C ARG A 496 0.41 9.54 -5.28
N GLU A 497 0.78 10.63 -4.60
CA GLU A 497 0.15 11.06 -3.36
C GLU A 497 -1.31 11.47 -3.58
N LEU A 498 -1.58 12.27 -4.62
CA LEU A 498 -2.92 12.73 -4.97
C LEU A 498 -3.91 11.57 -5.22
N PHE A 499 -3.49 10.57 -6.00
CA PHE A 499 -4.30 9.40 -6.36
C PHE A 499 -3.95 8.14 -5.56
N LYS A 500 -3.20 8.32 -4.47
CA LYS A 500 -2.94 7.33 -3.44
C LYS A 500 -2.48 5.97 -3.99
N PHE A 501 -1.34 5.91 -4.69
CA PHE A 501 -0.86 4.64 -5.27
C PHE A 501 0.64 4.32 -5.07
N ASN A 502 0.90 3.16 -4.47
CA ASN A 502 2.26 2.62 -4.26
C ASN A 502 2.73 1.73 -5.42
N GLY A 503 1.82 1.24 -6.26
CA GLY A 503 2.12 0.39 -7.42
C GLY A 503 1.51 0.91 -8.72
N ILE A 504 2.06 0.45 -9.84
CA ILE A 504 1.51 0.61 -11.19
C ILE A 504 1.33 -0.76 -11.85
N PRO A 505 0.39 -0.94 -12.80
CA PRO A 505 -0.46 0.08 -13.43
C PRO A 505 -1.48 0.69 -12.46
N ARG A 506 -1.76 1.98 -12.63
CA ARG A 506 -2.85 2.67 -11.92
C ARG A 506 -3.68 3.43 -12.94
N TYR A 507 -5.00 3.29 -12.84
CA TYR A 507 -5.92 4.01 -13.73
C TYR A 507 -6.83 4.95 -12.95
N VAL A 508 -7.02 6.16 -13.48
CA VAL A 508 -7.95 7.15 -12.95
C VAL A 508 -9.01 7.45 -14.00
N LEU A 509 -10.28 7.40 -13.61
CA LEU A 509 -11.43 7.76 -14.43
C LEU A 509 -11.94 9.13 -13.99
N MET A 510 -11.86 10.11 -14.89
CA MET A 510 -12.35 11.48 -14.68
C MET A 510 -13.65 11.71 -15.47
N ASP A 511 -14.64 12.30 -14.80
CA ASP A 511 -15.93 12.71 -15.34
C ASP A 511 -15.78 13.96 -16.26
N PRO A 512 -16.74 14.21 -17.17
CA PRO A 512 -16.74 15.39 -18.04
C PRO A 512 -16.64 16.74 -17.32
N ASP A 513 -17.17 16.84 -16.11
CA ASP A 513 -17.14 18.04 -15.28
C ASP A 513 -15.81 18.20 -14.50
N GLY A 514 -14.90 17.23 -14.63
CA GLY A 514 -13.59 17.22 -13.96
C GLY A 514 -13.57 16.56 -12.59
N ARG A 515 -14.68 15.95 -12.13
CA ARG A 515 -14.66 15.08 -10.94
C ARG A 515 -13.88 13.80 -11.21
N ILE A 516 -13.24 13.29 -10.17
CA ILE A 516 -12.65 11.96 -10.20
C ILE A 516 -13.74 10.95 -9.84
N ARG A 517 -14.20 10.18 -10.82
CA ARG A 517 -15.17 9.10 -10.63
C ARG A 517 -14.57 7.98 -9.80
N ASN A 518 -13.37 7.56 -10.18
CA ASN A 518 -12.68 6.42 -9.61
C ASN A 518 -11.17 6.59 -9.83
N ASP A 519 -10.40 6.65 -8.75
CA ASP A 519 -8.93 6.76 -8.76
C ASP A 519 -8.21 5.40 -8.66
N ASP A 520 -8.96 4.30 -8.65
CA ASP A 520 -8.51 2.92 -8.78
C ASP A 520 -9.36 2.15 -9.82
N PHE A 521 -9.45 2.74 -11.01
CA PHE A 521 -10.29 2.22 -12.08
C PHE A 521 -9.76 0.89 -12.63
N GLN A 522 -10.65 -0.09 -12.78
CA GLN A 522 -10.31 -1.40 -13.31
C GLN A 522 -10.46 -1.39 -14.84
N LEU A 523 -9.39 -1.09 -15.58
CA LEU A 523 -9.43 -0.89 -17.04
C LEU A 523 -10.07 -2.06 -17.81
N HIS A 524 -9.92 -3.30 -17.34
CA HIS A 524 -10.55 -4.47 -17.97
C HIS A 524 -12.08 -4.42 -17.99
N ASN A 525 -12.70 -3.58 -17.14
CA ASN A 525 -14.14 -3.36 -17.07
C ASN A 525 -14.61 -2.14 -17.88
N LEU A 526 -13.76 -1.52 -18.72
CA LEU A 526 -14.08 -0.30 -19.47
C LEU A 526 -15.42 -0.36 -20.21
N THR A 527 -15.66 -1.45 -20.96
CA THR A 527 -16.87 -1.63 -21.77
C THR A 527 -18.14 -1.85 -20.97
N ILE A 528 -17.99 -2.19 -19.67
CA ILE A 528 -19.09 -2.37 -18.72
C ILE A 528 -19.34 -1.07 -17.96
N GLU A 529 -18.27 -0.46 -17.43
CA GLU A 529 -18.35 0.71 -16.56
C GLU A 529 -18.69 1.99 -17.32
N LEU A 530 -18.25 2.18 -18.57
CA LEU A 530 -18.59 3.38 -19.33
C LEU A 530 -20.11 3.49 -19.62
N PRO A 531 -20.80 2.48 -20.18
CA PRO A 531 -22.25 2.57 -20.38
C PRO A 531 -23.05 2.63 -19.08
N LYS A 532 -22.55 2.01 -18.02
CA LYS A 532 -23.18 2.03 -16.69
C LYS A 532 -23.13 3.42 -16.06
N ASN A 533 -21.99 4.10 -16.12
CA ASN A 533 -21.80 5.40 -15.46
C ASN A 533 -22.17 6.59 -16.35
N TYR A 534 -22.12 6.44 -17.68
CA TYR A 534 -22.45 7.49 -18.63
C TYR A 534 -23.35 6.97 -19.78
N PRO A 535 -24.55 6.45 -19.49
CA PRO A 535 -25.44 5.88 -20.51
C PRO A 535 -25.82 6.86 -21.62
N GLN A 536 -25.76 8.17 -21.34
CA GLN A 536 -25.98 9.25 -22.30
C GLN A 536 -24.81 9.48 -23.26
N LEU A 537 -23.59 9.03 -22.91
CA LEU A 537 -22.37 9.20 -23.72
C LEU A 537 -21.90 7.89 -24.36
N PHE A 538 -22.18 6.76 -23.72
CA PHE A 538 -21.77 5.43 -24.16
C PHE A 538 -22.93 4.45 -24.08
N THR A 539 -23.34 3.88 -25.22
CA THR A 539 -24.35 2.82 -25.23
C THR A 539 -23.69 1.45 -25.18
N HIS A 540 -24.41 0.44 -24.70
CA HIS A 540 -23.93 -0.95 -24.79
C HIS A 540 -23.63 -1.34 -26.24
N GLN A 541 -24.43 -0.88 -27.20
CA GLN A 541 -24.23 -1.12 -28.63
C GLN A 541 -22.92 -0.50 -29.14
N LEU A 542 -22.57 0.72 -28.71
CA LEU A 542 -21.29 1.36 -29.04
C LEU A 542 -20.10 0.55 -28.52
N MET A 543 -20.27 -0.14 -27.39
CA MET A 543 -19.23 -0.95 -26.76
C MET A 543 -19.20 -2.42 -27.25
N GLN A 544 -20.17 -2.85 -28.07
CA GLN A 544 -20.17 -4.20 -28.65
C GLN A 544 -18.99 -4.35 -29.62
N GLY A 545 -18.26 -5.47 -29.52
CA GLY A 545 -17.09 -5.75 -30.36
C GLY A 545 -15.82 -4.99 -29.97
N ILE A 546 -15.84 -4.25 -28.84
CA ILE A 546 -14.67 -3.66 -28.19
C ILE A 546 -14.10 -4.68 -27.17
N ASN A 547 -13.78 -5.89 -27.62
CA ASN A 547 -13.24 -6.97 -26.77
C ASN A 547 -11.72 -7.08 -26.78
#